data_AF-A0A2G1VPL4-F1
#
_entry.id   AF-A0A2G1VPL4-F1
#
_cell.length_a   1.000
_cell.length_b   1.000
_cell.length_c   1.000
_cell.angle_alpha   90.00
_cell.angle_beta   90.00
_cell.angle_gamma   90.00
#
_symmetry.space_group_name_H-M   'P 1'
#
loop_
_entity.id
_entity.type
_entity.pdbx_description
1 polymer ?
#
loop_
_entity_poly.entity_id
_entity_poly.type
_entity_poly.pdbx_seq_one_letter_code
_entity_poly.pdbx_strand_id
1 'polypeptide(L)'
;MGFGGSVSAMLATLKTNKRERKSRFDKKGLDIKTAKHKPFIDFKKLAASEELKLKNQIRKDSRNHNRKVIGYTAIALVVLAVLIWLLFVDSGRPLV
;
A
#
# COMPACT_ATOMS: atom_id res chain seq x y z
N MET A 1 45.76 -24.01 0.99
CA MET A 1 44.77 -23.01 1.44
C MET A 1 43.52 -23.16 0.59
N GLY A 2 42.55 -23.92 1.08
CA GLY A 2 41.41 -24.38 0.28
C GLY A 2 40.13 -23.57 0.51
N PHE A 3 39.14 -23.82 -0.36
CA PHE A 3 37.79 -23.24 -0.37
C PHE A 3 37.09 -23.21 1.00
N GLY A 4 37.33 -24.21 1.87
CA GLY A 4 36.79 -24.22 3.23
C GLY A 4 37.31 -23.10 4.15
N GLY A 5 38.55 -22.63 3.93
CA GLY A 5 39.13 -21.51 4.66
C GLY A 5 38.58 -20.17 4.21
N SER A 6 38.35 -19.99 2.90
CA SER A 6 37.78 -18.76 2.35
C SER A 6 36.29 -18.60 2.72
N VAL A 7 35.52 -19.70 2.73
CA VAL A 7 34.12 -19.66 3.20
C VAL A 7 34.03 -19.38 4.70
N SER A 8 34.92 -19.98 5.51
CA SER A 8 34.95 -19.72 6.96
C SER A 8 35.34 -18.26 7.27
N ALA A 9 36.31 -17.71 6.54
CA ALA A 9 36.69 -16.30 6.65
C ALA A 9 35.57 -15.34 6.18
N MET A 10 34.83 -15.72 5.13
CA MET A 10 33.66 -14.98 4.66
C MET A 10 32.53 -15.00 5.70
N LEU A 11 32.26 -16.16 6.30
CA LEU A 11 31.24 -16.30 7.35
C LEU A 11 31.59 -15.49 8.60
N ALA A 12 32.87 -15.51 8.99
CA ALA A 12 33.38 -14.70 10.09
C ALA A 12 33.22 -13.20 9.80
N THR A 13 33.62 -12.75 8.61
CA THR A 13 33.48 -11.35 8.18
C THR A 13 32.00 -10.90 8.15
N LEU A 14 31.11 -11.75 7.64
CA LEU A 14 29.66 -11.49 7.62
C LEU A 14 29.07 -11.38 9.03
N LYS A 15 29.48 -12.27 9.95
CA LYS A 15 29.01 -12.24 11.35
C LYS A 15 29.52 -11.00 12.08
N THR A 16 30.79 -10.65 11.92
CA THR A 16 31.41 -9.50 12.60
C THR A 16 30.89 -8.16 12.05
N ASN A 17 30.59 -8.07 10.75
CA ASN A 17 30.01 -6.86 10.14
C ASN A 17 28.47 -6.82 10.18
N LYS A 18 27.81 -7.82 10.76
CA LYS A 18 26.35 -7.85 10.86
C LYS A 18 25.88 -6.81 11.88
N ARG A 19 25.45 -5.65 11.39
CA ARG A 19 24.74 -4.66 12.20
C ARG A 19 23.36 -5.21 12.60
N GLU A 20 22.97 -5.02 13.86
CA GLU A 20 21.58 -5.24 14.26
C GLU A 20 20.65 -4.32 13.46
N ARG A 21 19.86 -4.92 12.57
CA ARG A 21 18.84 -4.20 11.82
C ARG A 21 17.70 -3.89 12.77
N LYS A 22 17.66 -2.66 13.29
CA LYS A 22 16.47 -2.14 13.97
C LYS A 22 15.38 -1.96 12.93
N SER A 23 14.37 -2.82 12.97
CA SER A 23 13.16 -2.61 12.20
C SER A 23 12.50 -1.30 12.62
N ARG A 24 11.64 -0.70 11.78
CA ARG A 24 10.86 0.48 12.18
C ARG A 24 10.01 0.19 13.43
N PHE A 25 9.72 -1.08 13.70
CA PHE A 25 9.01 -1.57 14.88
C PHE A 25 9.89 -1.81 16.13
N ASP A 26 11.22 -1.87 15.98
CA ASP A 26 12.19 -2.06 17.08
C ASP A 26 12.74 -0.74 17.67
N LYS A 27 12.19 0.40 17.22
CA LYS A 27 12.59 1.71 17.75
C LYS A 27 12.10 1.79 19.21
N LYS A 28 12.99 2.18 20.14
CA LYS A 28 12.60 2.42 21.56
C LYS A 28 11.36 3.31 21.61
N GLY A 29 10.26 2.78 22.16
CA GLY A 29 8.93 3.42 22.17
C GLY A 29 7.86 2.73 21.31
N LEU A 30 8.23 1.83 20.40
CA LEU A 30 7.31 0.98 19.62
C LEU A 30 7.27 -0.47 20.10
N ASP A 31 8.29 -0.91 20.86
CA ASP A 31 8.28 -2.22 21.48
C ASP A 31 7.25 -2.24 22.63
N ILE A 32 6.20 -3.04 22.45
CA ILE A 32 5.07 -3.19 23.39
C ILE A 32 5.53 -3.83 24.72
N LYS A 33 6.78 -4.29 24.80
CA LYS A 33 7.35 -5.01 25.94
C LYS A 33 7.58 -4.17 27.21
N THR A 34 7.41 -2.85 27.17
CA THR A 34 7.55 -1.98 28.37
C THR A 34 6.23 -1.38 28.83
N ALA A 35 5.11 -2.06 28.62
CA ALA A 35 3.87 -1.69 29.27
C ALA A 35 3.59 -2.66 30.43
N LYS A 36 4.19 -2.41 31.60
CA LYS A 36 3.74 -3.08 32.84
C LYS A 36 2.26 -2.83 33.12
N HIS A 37 1.67 -1.77 32.56
CA HIS A 37 0.23 -1.56 32.45
C HIS A 37 -0.09 -0.88 31.11
N LYS A 38 -0.39 -1.65 30.07
CA LYS A 38 -1.34 -1.15 29.06
C LYS A 38 -2.71 -1.49 29.64
N PRO A 39 -3.61 -0.52 29.90
CA PRO A 39 -4.98 -0.88 30.22
C PRO A 39 -5.43 -1.80 29.08
N PHE A 40 -5.93 -2.99 29.43
CA PHE A 40 -6.60 -3.83 28.46
C PHE A 40 -7.77 -2.99 27.94
N ILE A 41 -7.59 -2.37 26.78
CA ILE A 41 -8.65 -1.65 26.10
C ILE A 41 -9.54 -2.76 25.57
N ASP A 42 -10.52 -3.15 26.39
CA ASP A 42 -11.56 -4.05 25.95
C ASP A 42 -12.38 -3.27 24.93
N PHE A 43 -12.02 -3.44 23.65
CA PHE A 43 -12.83 -2.92 22.57
C PHE A 43 -14.17 -3.62 22.69
N LYS A 44 -15.18 -2.88 23.15
CA LYS A 44 -16.56 -3.37 23.19
C LYS A 44 -16.88 -3.93 21.80
N LYS A 45 -16.96 -5.27 21.72
CA LYS A 45 -17.31 -5.94 20.47
C LYS A 45 -18.63 -5.35 20.00
N LEU A 46 -18.66 -4.84 18.77
CA LEU A 46 -19.90 -4.33 18.20
C LEU A 46 -20.94 -5.45 18.25
N ALA A 47 -22.19 -5.10 18.58
CA ALA A 47 -23.27 -6.06 18.46
C ALA A 47 -23.39 -6.49 16.99
N ALA A 48 -23.75 -7.76 16.72
CA ALA A 48 -23.84 -8.29 15.36
C ALA A 48 -24.72 -7.43 14.41
N SER A 49 -25.72 -6.74 14.96
CA SER A 49 -26.56 -5.78 14.22
C SER A 49 -25.82 -4.52 13.77
N GLU A 50 -24.85 -4.05 14.55
CA GLU A 50 -24.05 -2.86 14.26
C GLU A 50 -22.93 -3.19 13.26
N GLU A 51 -22.36 -4.40 13.33
CA GLU A 51 -21.40 -4.88 12.33
C GLU A 51 -22.01 -4.95 10.93
N LEU A 52 -23.25 -5.42 10.81
CA LEU A 52 -23.98 -5.46 9.54
C LEU A 52 -24.27 -4.06 9.00
N LYS A 53 -24.63 -3.11 9.87
CA LYS A 53 -24.82 -1.70 9.49
C LYS A 53 -23.51 -1.08 8.99
N LEU A 54 -22.40 -1.30 9.70
CA LEU A 54 -21.09 -0.79 9.32
C LEU A 54 -20.62 -1.39 7.98
N LYS A 55 -20.78 -2.69 7.79
CA LYS A 55 -20.46 -3.38 6.53
C LYS A 55 -21.26 -2.81 5.36
N ASN A 56 -22.54 -2.52 5.57
CA ASN A 56 -23.40 -1.94 4.55
C ASN A 56 -23.03 -0.47 4.24
N GLN A 57 -22.66 0.32 5.25
CA GLN A 57 -22.16 1.69 5.05
C GLN A 57 -20.86 1.70 4.23
N ILE A 58 -19.87 0.88 4.58
CA ILE A 58 -18.61 0.76 3.85
C ILE A 58 -18.85 0.37 2.38
N ARG A 59 -19.74 -0.60 2.14
CA ARG A 59 -20.12 -1.02 0.78
C ARG A 59 -20.81 0.10 0.01
N LYS A 60 -21.65 0.91 0.66
CA LYS A 60 -22.36 2.03 0.02
C LYS A 60 -21.39 3.15 -0.34
N ASP A 61 -20.46 3.48 0.55
CA ASP A 61 -19.46 4.52 0.32
C ASP A 61 -18.49 4.12 -0.80
N SER A 62 -18.05 2.87 -0.83
CA SER A 62 -17.24 2.33 -1.93
C SER A 62 -17.98 2.41 -3.27
N ARG A 63 -19.27 2.05 -3.32
CA ARG A 63 -20.08 2.16 -4.55
C ARG A 63 -20.23 3.61 -5.02
N ASN A 64 -20.42 4.55 -4.10
CA ASN A 64 -20.54 5.96 -4.43
C ASN A 64 -19.22 6.54 -4.94
N HIS A 65 -18.09 6.14 -4.35
CA HIS A 65 -16.77 6.55 -4.83
C HIS A 65 -16.51 6.02 -6.24
N ASN A 66 -16.78 4.74 -6.49
CA ASN A 66 -16.59 4.13 -7.80
C ASN A 66 -17.44 4.81 -8.89
N ARG A 67 -18.69 5.20 -8.59
CA ARG A 67 -19.55 5.94 -9.54
C ARG A 67 -18.96 7.29 -9.93
N LYS A 68 -18.39 8.03 -8.97
CA LYS A 68 -17.72 9.31 -9.25
C LYS A 68 -16.47 9.11 -10.11
N VAL A 69 -15.65 8.11 -9.77
CA VAL A 69 -14.44 7.77 -10.54
C VAL A 69 -14.80 7.40 -11.97
N ILE A 70 -15.82 6.55 -12.18
CA ILE A 70 -16.29 6.18 -13.53
C ILE A 70 -16.70 7.43 -14.33
N GLY A 71 -17.44 8.35 -13.72
CA GLY A 71 -17.82 9.62 -14.35
C GLY A 71 -16.62 10.45 -14.80
N TYR A 72 -15.63 10.66 -13.93
CA TYR A 72 -14.41 11.39 -14.28
C TYR A 72 -13.60 10.68 -15.36
N THR A 73 -13.49 9.34 -15.30
CA THR A 73 -12.76 8.58 -16.33
C THR A 73 -13.44 8.66 -17.70
N ALA A 74 -14.78 8.66 -17.75
CA ALA A 74 -15.52 8.82 -19.00
C ALA A 74 -15.31 10.21 -19.61
N ILE A 75 -15.36 11.26 -18.79
CA ILE A 75 -15.09 12.63 -19.24
C ILE A 75 -13.66 12.76 -19.77
N ALA A 76 -12.68 12.21 -19.05
CA ALA A 76 -11.28 12.23 -19.49
C ALA A 76 -11.08 11.51 -20.84
N LEU A 77 -11.76 10.38 -21.05
CA LEU A 77 -11.74 9.66 -22.32
C LEU A 77 -12.34 10.48 -23.47
N VAL A 78 -13.47 11.16 -23.23
CA VAL A 78 -14.11 12.01 -24.25
C VAL A 78 -13.20 13.18 -24.62
N VAL A 79 -12.60 13.85 -23.63
CA VAL A 79 -11.65 14.95 -23.89
C VAL A 79 -10.45 14.46 -24.70
N LEU A 80 -9.91 13.29 -24.34
CA LEU A 80 -8.79 12.68 -25.06
C LEU A 80 -9.17 12.34 -26.51
N ALA A 81 -10.37 11.81 -26.76
CA ALA A 81 -10.86 11.53 -28.11
C ALA A 81 -11.02 12.81 -28.94
N VAL A 82 -11.52 13.90 -28.35
CA VAL A 82 -11.65 15.20 -29.01
C VAL A 82 -10.29 15.79 -29.35
N LEU A 83 -9.31 15.71 -28.44
CA LEU A 83 -7.95 16.18 -28.69
C LEU A 83 -7.28 15.39 -29.82
N ILE A 84 -7.46 14.07 -29.85
CA ILE A 84 -6.98 13.23 -30.95
C ILE A 84 -7.64 13.65 -32.27
N TRP A 85 -8.96 13.87 -32.28
CA TRP A 85 -9.68 14.30 -33.47
C TRP A 85 -9.19 15.65 -33.99
N LEU A 86 -9.04 16.65 -33.10
CA LEU A 86 -8.48 17.95 -33.46
C LEU A 86 -7.06 17.83 -34.01
N LEU A 87 -6.21 17.02 -33.37
CA LEU A 87 -4.84 16.80 -33.84
C LEU A 87 -4.83 16.18 -35.24
N PHE A 88 -5.71 15.23 -35.55
CA PHE A 88 -5.80 14.65 -36.90
C PHE A 88 -6.36 15.61 -37.95
N VAL A 89 -7.38 16.41 -37.59
CA VAL A 89 -7.93 17.44 -38.49
C VAL A 89 -6.88 18.50 -38.80
N ASP A 90 -6.13 18.95 -37.80
CA ASP A 90 -5.14 20.03 -37.94
C ASP A 90 -3.82 19.54 -38.58
N SER A 91 -3.42 18.28 -38.32
CA SER A 91 -2.18 17.72 -38.87
C SER A 91 -2.31 17.16 -40.30
N GLY A 92 -3.53 17.01 -40.84
CA GLY A 92 -3.77 16.56 -42.21
C GLY A 92 -3.17 15.20 -42.56
N ARG A 93 -2.75 14.40 -41.57
CA ARG A 93 -2.14 13.08 -41.77
C ARG A 93 -3.21 11.99 -41.69
N PRO A 94 -3.35 11.11 -42.70
CA PRO A 94 -4.25 9.98 -42.61
C PRO A 94 -3.76 8.98 -41.55
N LEU A 95 -4.71 8.31 -40.90
CA LEU A 95 -4.47 7.17 -40.02
C LEU A 95 -4.13 5.92 -40.85
N VAL A 96 -3.01 5.94 -41.59
CA VAL A 96 -2.18 4.80 -42.04
C VAL A 96 -0.83 5.37 -42.49
#